data_AF-A0A972V0Z6-F1
#
_entry.id   AF-A0A972V0Z6-F1
#
_cell.length_a   1.000
_cell.length_b   1.000
_cell.length_c   1.000
_cell.angle_alpha   90.00
_cell.angle_beta   90.00
_cell.angle_gamma   90.00
#
_symmetry.space_group_name_H-M   'P 1'
#
loop_
_entity.id
_entity.type
_entity.pdbx_description
1 polymer ?
#
loop_
_entity_poly.entity_id
_entity_poly.type
_entity_poly.pdbx_seq_one_letter_code
_entity_poly.pdbx_strand_id
1 'polypeptide(L)'
;MRNCKSVILIILILNLAGCHKNPCDELDNGVYVYPEEKAKGKSFEESIELYKIPESILECISTWDLVESCIYYPEMRIIWTHSHLQGGFDKVKAMCNGFEELWRREDKFTVLMALYSGLNFEREWDVYTDLENGRFMDNIIRYELILTQNEILLDLTQSEKIELFQMAIEIQKTKTDNMEYYDIVGIQTSLAILARIMYNDNFQPLIEEYENNESMRIFIDYIKILDSDIINIIMNLSENFKKL
;
A
#
# COMPACT_ATOMS: atom_id res chain seq x y z
N MET A 1 67.69 12.35 51.63
CA MET A 1 67.73 11.58 50.37
C MET A 1 66.43 10.79 50.24
N ARG A 2 65.64 11.06 49.16
CA ARG A 2 64.70 10.15 48.46
C ARG A 2 63.58 9.48 49.30
N ASN A 3 62.29 9.49 48.96
CA ASN A 3 61.61 9.72 47.69
C ASN A 3 60.14 10.06 47.95
N CYS A 4 59.66 11.04 47.20
CA CYS A 4 58.26 11.27 46.89
C CYS A 4 57.66 10.03 46.21
N LYS A 5 56.51 9.53 46.68
CA LYS A 5 55.67 8.61 45.92
C LYS A 5 54.25 9.16 45.93
N SER A 6 53.98 10.04 44.97
CA SER A 6 52.63 10.36 44.53
C SER A 6 52.00 9.11 43.93
N VAL A 7 50.91 8.64 44.53
CA VAL A 7 50.05 7.63 43.93
C VAL A 7 49.03 8.37 43.07
N ILE A 8 49.24 8.36 41.75
CA ILE A 8 48.26 8.83 40.76
C ILE A 8 47.31 7.67 40.50
N LEU A 9 46.07 7.78 40.96
CA LEU A 9 44.99 6.87 40.64
C LEU A 9 44.40 7.28 39.28
N ILE A 10 44.74 6.53 38.23
CA ILE A 10 44.17 6.71 36.89
C ILE A 10 42.79 6.05 36.89
N ILE A 11 41.73 6.85 36.82
CA ILE A 11 40.37 6.37 36.56
C ILE A 11 40.27 6.13 35.05
N LEU A 12 40.28 4.85 34.66
CA LEU A 12 39.90 4.42 33.30
C LEU A 12 38.38 4.57 33.16
N ILE A 13 37.93 5.68 32.56
CA ILE A 13 36.58 5.77 32.01
C ILE A 13 36.60 4.98 30.71
N LEU A 14 36.24 3.70 30.79
CA LEU A 14 35.88 2.92 29.61
C LEU A 14 34.57 3.50 29.08
N ASN A 15 34.67 4.37 28.06
CA ASN A 15 33.55 4.65 27.18
C ASN A 15 33.19 3.34 26.48
N LEU A 16 32.22 2.62 27.05
CA LEU A 16 31.43 1.65 26.30
C LEU A 16 30.52 2.46 25.36
N ALA A 17 31.12 3.09 24.34
CA ALA A 17 30.41 3.34 23.10
C ALA A 17 30.22 1.96 22.46
N GLY A 18 29.24 1.21 22.96
CA GLY A 18 28.75 0.05 22.24
C GLY A 18 28.31 0.58 20.88
N CYS A 19 28.94 0.12 19.80
CA CYS A 19 28.42 0.32 18.46
C CYS A 19 27.02 -0.33 18.44
N HIS A 20 25.98 0.45 18.70
CA HIS A 20 24.64 0.07 18.31
C HIS A 20 24.64 0.16 16.79
N LYS A 21 24.82 -1.01 16.15
CA LYS A 21 24.58 -1.18 14.73
C LYS A 21 23.15 -0.71 14.45
N ASN A 22 22.96 0.13 13.44
CA ASN A 22 21.62 0.56 13.08
C ASN A 22 20.85 -0.69 12.62
N PRO A 23 19.69 -1.02 13.22
CA PRO A 23 18.91 -2.19 12.81
C PRO A 23 18.57 -2.19 11.32
N CYS A 24 18.44 -1.00 10.72
CA CYS A 24 18.19 -0.84 9.29
C CYS A 24 19.39 -1.15 8.38
N ASP A 25 20.59 -1.33 8.94
CA ASP A 25 21.74 -1.87 8.20
C ASP A 25 21.53 -3.35 7.79
N GLU A 26 20.46 -3.99 8.28
CA GLU A 26 20.09 -5.39 7.96
C GLU A 26 19.07 -5.51 6.83
N LEU A 27 18.59 -4.38 6.31
CA LEU A 27 17.66 -4.34 5.19
C LEU A 27 18.37 -4.68 3.87
N ASP A 28 17.68 -5.37 2.98
CA ASP A 28 18.21 -5.70 1.65
C ASP A 28 17.77 -4.63 0.65
N ASN A 29 18.72 -3.83 0.18
CA ASN A 29 18.46 -2.63 -0.64
C ASN A 29 17.42 -1.69 -0.02
N GLY A 30 17.42 -1.56 1.31
CA GLY A 30 16.47 -0.74 2.05
C GLY A 30 15.18 -1.46 2.43
N VAL A 31 14.80 -2.55 1.75
CA VAL A 31 13.52 -3.24 1.98
C VAL A 31 13.64 -4.35 3.03
N TYR A 32 12.58 -4.55 3.82
CA TYR A 32 12.53 -5.65 4.77
C TYR A 32 12.26 -6.99 4.05
N VAL A 33 13.19 -7.93 4.18
CA VAL A 33 13.05 -9.28 3.63
C VAL A 33 12.41 -10.20 4.66
N TYR A 34 11.17 -10.59 4.39
CA TYR A 34 10.43 -11.50 5.26
C TYR A 34 11.08 -12.89 5.28
N PRO A 35 11.18 -13.55 6.44
CA PRO A 35 11.88 -14.82 6.58
C PRO A 35 11.04 -16.03 6.09
N GLU A 36 10.61 -16.04 4.83
CA GLU A 36 9.75 -17.08 4.23
C GLU A 36 10.33 -18.49 4.37
N GLU A 37 11.65 -18.65 4.24
CA GLU A 37 12.31 -19.95 4.44
C GLU A 37 12.16 -20.47 5.88
N LYS A 38 12.10 -19.59 6.88
CA LYS A 38 11.86 -19.98 8.28
C LYS A 38 10.38 -20.30 8.53
N ALA A 39 9.48 -19.79 7.70
CA ALA A 39 8.04 -20.05 7.77
C ALA A 39 7.66 -21.42 7.17
N LYS A 40 8.51 -22.00 6.30
CA LYS A 40 8.25 -23.33 5.72
C LYS A 40 8.04 -24.39 6.80
N GLY A 41 6.91 -25.08 6.71
CA GLY A 41 6.53 -26.16 7.64
C GLY A 41 5.94 -25.68 8.97
N LYS A 42 5.77 -24.36 9.17
CA LYS A 42 5.05 -23.80 10.32
C LYS A 42 3.55 -23.66 10.03
N SER A 43 2.77 -23.54 11.10
CA SER A 43 1.37 -23.15 10.97
C SER A 43 1.22 -21.75 10.37
N PHE A 44 0.01 -21.44 9.92
CA PHE A 44 -0.31 -20.12 9.39
C PHE A 44 -0.05 -19.03 10.44
N GLU A 45 -0.53 -19.23 11.66
CA GLU A 45 -0.37 -18.30 12.78
C GLU A 45 1.11 -18.08 13.14
N GLU A 46 1.91 -19.15 13.19
CA GLU A 46 3.36 -19.03 13.42
C GLU A 46 4.07 -18.28 12.30
N SER A 47 3.60 -18.42 11.06
CA SER A 47 4.16 -17.70 9.90
C SER A 47 3.84 -16.21 9.98
N ILE A 48 2.63 -15.83 10.38
CA ILE A 48 2.25 -14.42 10.60
C ILE A 48 3.15 -13.77 11.65
N GLU A 49 3.43 -14.47 12.76
CA GLU A 49 4.33 -13.94 13.79
C GLU A 49 5.77 -13.76 13.28
N LEU A 50 6.25 -14.64 12.41
CA LEU A 50 7.56 -14.49 11.76
C LEU A 50 7.61 -13.33 10.76
N TYR A 51 6.47 -12.96 10.19
CA TYR A 51 6.38 -11.88 9.21
C TYR A 51 6.13 -10.50 9.83
N LYS A 52 6.19 -10.36 11.15
CA LYS A 52 6.21 -9.04 11.78
C LYS A 52 7.56 -8.37 11.55
N ILE A 53 7.53 -7.13 11.06
CA ILE A 53 8.71 -6.29 10.98
C ILE A 53 9.14 -5.95 12.43
N PRO A 54 10.39 -6.19 12.83
CA PRO A 54 10.87 -5.82 14.16
C PRO A 54 10.68 -4.34 14.45
N GLU A 55 10.26 -3.99 15.67
CA GLU A 55 10.03 -2.58 16.08
C GLU A 55 11.25 -1.70 15.81
N SER A 56 12.44 -2.20 16.13
CA SER A 56 13.69 -1.50 15.92
C SER A 56 13.99 -1.20 14.43
N ILE A 57 13.39 -1.95 13.50
CA ILE A 57 13.44 -1.67 12.06
C ILE A 57 12.35 -0.68 11.67
N LEU A 58 11.13 -0.81 12.20
CA LEU A 58 10.03 0.13 11.94
C LEU A 58 10.41 1.58 12.29
N GLU A 59 11.16 1.77 13.38
CA GLU A 59 11.64 3.08 13.83
C GLU A 59 12.64 3.75 12.87
N CYS A 60 13.35 3.00 12.03
CA CYS A 60 14.42 3.54 11.17
C CYS A 60 14.22 3.33 9.67
N ILE A 61 13.33 2.41 9.25
CA ILE A 61 13.08 2.11 7.84
C ILE A 61 12.51 3.34 7.16
N SER A 62 12.96 3.67 5.95
CA SER A 62 12.43 4.81 5.21
C SER A 62 10.98 4.57 4.80
N THR A 63 10.20 5.63 4.52
CA THR A 63 8.80 5.46 4.09
C THR A 63 8.72 4.73 2.76
N TRP A 64 9.67 5.01 1.85
CA TRP A 64 9.84 4.29 0.59
C TRP A 64 9.94 2.79 0.80
N ASP A 65 10.88 2.39 1.64
CA ASP A 65 11.16 0.98 1.89
C ASP A 65 10.05 0.29 2.69
N LEU A 66 9.38 1.02 3.58
CA LEU A 66 8.24 0.51 4.33
C LEU A 66 7.06 0.21 3.39
N VAL A 67 6.77 1.09 2.44
CA VAL A 67 5.71 0.86 1.43
C VAL A 67 6.02 -0.40 0.62
N GLU A 68 7.24 -0.53 0.10
CA GLU A 68 7.67 -1.73 -0.62
C GLU A 68 7.58 -2.99 0.25
N SER A 69 7.99 -2.89 1.52
CA SER A 69 7.87 -3.99 2.49
C SER A 69 6.42 -4.39 2.72
N CYS A 70 5.48 -3.44 2.79
CA CYS A 70 4.05 -3.74 2.91
C CYS A 70 3.48 -4.39 1.63
N ILE A 71 3.87 -3.90 0.46
CA ILE A 71 3.42 -4.43 -0.84
C ILE A 71 3.91 -5.85 -1.09
N TYR A 72 5.13 -6.16 -0.65
CA TYR A 72 5.72 -7.49 -0.76
C TYR A 72 5.52 -8.35 0.49
N TYR A 73 4.61 -7.95 1.40
CA TYR A 73 4.24 -8.80 2.53
C TYR A 73 3.75 -10.18 2.04
N PRO A 74 4.29 -11.31 2.54
CA PRO A 74 4.06 -12.63 1.93
C PRO A 74 2.59 -13.05 1.86
N GLU A 75 1.78 -12.58 2.82
CA GLU A 75 0.36 -12.92 2.90
C GLU A 75 -0.56 -11.91 2.19
N MET A 76 -0.02 -10.98 1.39
CA MET A 76 -0.83 -10.15 0.48
C MET A 76 -1.75 -11.01 -0.41
N ARG A 77 -1.32 -12.24 -0.74
CA ARG A 77 -2.12 -13.23 -1.49
C ARG A 77 -3.47 -13.57 -0.84
N ILE A 78 -3.64 -13.34 0.47
CA ILE A 78 -4.90 -13.59 1.17
C ILE A 78 -6.03 -12.68 0.68
N ILE A 79 -5.69 -11.54 0.08
CA ILE A 79 -6.66 -10.65 -0.56
C ILE A 79 -7.56 -11.46 -1.51
N TRP A 80 -6.95 -12.33 -2.32
CA TRP A 80 -7.63 -13.14 -3.32
C TRP A 80 -8.48 -14.29 -2.77
N THR A 81 -8.32 -14.62 -1.49
CA THR A 81 -9.08 -15.71 -0.84
C THR A 81 -10.38 -15.26 -0.20
N HIS A 82 -10.63 -13.95 -0.14
CA HIS A 82 -11.83 -13.35 0.44
C HIS A 82 -12.90 -13.09 -0.63
N SER A 83 -14.15 -12.88 -0.19
CA SER A 83 -15.28 -12.67 -1.09
C SER A 83 -15.31 -11.32 -1.80
N HIS A 84 -14.42 -10.40 -1.41
CA HIS A 84 -14.25 -9.05 -1.96
C HIS A 84 -12.89 -8.49 -1.52
N LEU A 85 -12.34 -7.52 -2.28
CA LEU A 85 -10.97 -7.05 -2.06
C LEU A 85 -10.80 -6.29 -0.74
N GLN A 86 -11.78 -5.49 -0.31
CA GLN A 86 -11.63 -4.74 0.95
C GLN A 86 -11.46 -5.67 2.15
N GLY A 87 -12.25 -6.74 2.26
CA GLY A 87 -12.16 -7.67 3.40
C GLY A 87 -10.88 -8.49 3.36
N GLY A 88 -10.40 -8.79 2.17
CA GLY A 88 -9.08 -9.35 1.96
C GLY A 88 -7.97 -8.42 2.44
N PHE A 89 -8.03 -7.14 2.07
CA PHE A 89 -7.07 -6.13 2.51
C PHE A 89 -7.14 -5.90 4.03
N ASP A 90 -8.35 -5.82 4.61
CA ASP A 90 -8.55 -5.68 6.06
C ASP A 90 -7.89 -6.82 6.83
N LYS A 91 -7.98 -8.05 6.30
CA LYS A 91 -7.31 -9.21 6.91
C LYS A 91 -5.80 -9.07 6.87
N VAL A 92 -5.23 -8.69 5.72
CA VAL A 92 -3.78 -8.45 5.57
C VAL A 92 -3.31 -7.31 6.48
N LYS A 93 -4.01 -6.19 6.48
CA LYS A 93 -3.75 -5.02 7.33
C LYS A 93 -3.68 -5.39 8.81
N ALA A 94 -4.56 -6.29 9.26
CA ALA A 94 -4.56 -6.77 10.64
C ALA A 94 -3.37 -7.68 11.00
N MET A 95 -2.67 -8.24 10.00
CA MET A 95 -1.55 -9.19 10.20
C MET A 95 -0.18 -8.54 9.95
N CYS A 96 -0.10 -7.56 9.05
CA CYS A 96 1.12 -6.83 8.72
C CYS A 96 1.24 -5.56 9.57
N ASN A 97 2.13 -5.57 10.56
CA ASN A 97 2.38 -4.41 11.41
C ASN A 97 3.03 -3.22 10.69
N GLY A 98 3.57 -3.42 9.48
CA GLY A 98 4.08 -2.34 8.65
C GLY A 98 3.01 -1.32 8.26
N PHE A 99 1.73 -1.74 8.12
CA PHE A 99 0.65 -0.80 7.81
C PHE A 99 0.35 0.15 8.97
N GLU A 100 0.39 -0.34 10.22
CA GLU A 100 0.19 0.50 11.40
C GLU A 100 1.21 1.64 11.47
N GLU A 101 2.48 1.32 11.15
CA GLU A 101 3.53 2.31 11.05
C GLU A 101 3.33 3.22 9.85
N LEU A 102 3.02 2.68 8.67
CA LEU A 102 2.84 3.46 7.44
C LEU A 102 1.75 4.53 7.59
N TRP A 103 0.62 4.22 8.22
CA TRP A 103 -0.48 5.18 8.39
C TRP A 103 -0.10 6.42 9.22
N ARG A 104 0.91 6.30 10.09
CA ARG A 104 1.40 7.39 10.94
C ARG A 104 2.36 8.33 10.24
N ARG A 105 2.87 7.96 9.06
CA ARG A 105 3.89 8.75 8.37
C ARG A 105 3.25 9.88 7.56
N GLU A 106 3.81 11.08 7.71
CA GLU A 106 3.30 12.28 7.03
C GLU A 106 3.55 12.21 5.51
N ASP A 107 4.65 11.59 5.07
CA ASP A 107 5.06 11.49 3.67
C ASP A 107 4.52 10.24 2.94
N LYS A 108 3.64 9.47 3.58
CA LYS A 108 3.11 8.19 3.07
C LYS A 108 2.48 8.33 1.68
N PHE A 109 1.68 9.37 1.47
CA PHE A 109 1.02 9.61 0.19
C PHE A 109 2.03 9.95 -0.90
N THR A 110 2.94 10.89 -0.65
CA THR A 110 3.96 11.30 -1.62
C THR A 110 4.79 10.11 -2.10
N VAL A 111 5.18 9.22 -1.18
CA VAL A 111 5.93 8.01 -1.52
C VAL A 111 5.08 7.01 -2.30
N LEU A 112 3.87 6.70 -1.83
CA LEU A 112 2.97 5.78 -2.54
C LEU A 112 2.68 6.26 -3.95
N MET A 113 2.45 7.55 -4.12
CA MET A 113 2.17 8.17 -5.40
C MET A 113 3.39 8.11 -6.33
N ALA A 114 4.59 8.40 -5.83
CA ALA A 114 5.83 8.30 -6.60
C ALA A 114 6.05 6.86 -7.13
N LEU A 115 5.88 5.86 -6.27
CA LEU A 115 6.00 4.44 -6.65
C LEU A 115 4.93 4.02 -7.66
N TYR A 116 3.67 4.36 -7.40
CA TYR A 116 2.54 4.01 -8.25
C TYR A 116 2.65 4.66 -9.64
N SER A 117 3.04 5.94 -9.70
CA SER A 117 3.25 6.66 -10.96
C SER A 117 4.41 6.11 -11.79
N GLY A 118 5.35 5.39 -11.17
CA GLY A 118 6.45 4.71 -11.84
C GLY A 118 6.07 3.41 -12.55
N LEU A 119 4.83 2.91 -12.38
CA LEU A 119 4.36 1.69 -13.04
C LEU A 119 4.03 1.96 -14.53
N ASN A 120 4.38 1.01 -15.40
CA ASN A 120 4.14 1.13 -16.84
C ASN A 120 2.75 0.57 -17.24
N PHE A 121 1.69 1.39 -17.09
CA PHE A 121 0.31 1.00 -17.40
C PHE A 121 0.06 0.70 -18.89
N GLU A 122 0.91 1.21 -19.78
CA GLU A 122 0.85 1.08 -21.24
C GLU A 122 1.93 0.12 -21.78
N ARG A 123 2.41 -0.81 -20.95
CA ARG A 123 3.40 -1.80 -21.37
C ARG A 123 2.93 -2.60 -22.59
N GLU A 124 3.88 -3.10 -23.37
CA GLU A 124 3.61 -4.01 -24.49
C GLU A 124 3.19 -5.40 -23.96
N TRP A 125 1.90 -5.59 -23.69
CA TRP A 125 1.35 -6.79 -23.03
C TRP A 125 1.70 -8.11 -23.72
N ASP A 126 1.70 -8.12 -25.06
CA ASP A 126 1.98 -9.29 -25.89
C ASP A 126 3.45 -9.76 -25.84
N VAL A 127 4.36 -8.95 -25.31
CA VAL A 127 5.78 -9.31 -25.15
C VAL A 127 5.98 -10.29 -23.99
N TYR A 128 5.03 -10.34 -23.06
CA TYR A 128 5.17 -11.05 -21.79
C TYR A 128 4.26 -12.26 -21.72
N THR A 129 4.62 -13.21 -20.87
CA THR A 129 3.79 -14.38 -20.58
C THR A 129 2.58 -13.99 -19.72
N ASP A 130 1.51 -14.80 -19.78
CA ASP A 130 0.31 -14.62 -18.93
C ASP A 130 0.66 -14.51 -17.45
N LEU A 131 1.65 -15.27 -16.97
CA LEU A 131 2.10 -15.22 -15.58
C LEU A 131 2.76 -13.88 -15.24
N GLU A 132 3.58 -13.32 -16.14
CA GLU A 132 4.21 -12.02 -15.94
C GLU A 132 3.20 -10.88 -16.01
N ASN A 133 2.20 -10.99 -16.89
CA ASN A 133 1.08 -10.05 -16.96
C ASN A 133 0.22 -10.12 -15.70
N GLY A 134 -0.12 -11.32 -15.23
CA GLY A 134 -0.86 -11.52 -13.98
C GLY A 134 -0.12 -10.97 -12.75
N ARG A 135 1.20 -11.18 -12.66
CA ARG A 135 2.02 -10.62 -11.57
C ARG A 135 2.07 -9.09 -11.58
N PHE A 136 2.12 -8.50 -12.77
CA PHE A 136 2.13 -7.05 -12.91
C PHE A 136 0.77 -6.44 -12.57
N MET A 137 -0.32 -7.06 -13.02
CA MET A 137 -1.67 -6.65 -12.64
C MET A 137 -1.87 -6.76 -11.12
N ASP A 138 -1.44 -7.87 -10.50
CA ASP A 138 -1.47 -8.03 -9.04
C ASP A 138 -0.67 -6.91 -8.35
N ASN A 139 0.51 -6.55 -8.86
CA ASN A 139 1.30 -5.44 -8.33
C ASN A 139 0.53 -4.11 -8.37
N ILE A 140 -0.08 -3.75 -9.51
CA ILE A 140 -0.93 -2.55 -9.64
C ILE A 140 -2.06 -2.57 -8.60
N ILE A 141 -2.76 -3.70 -8.49
CA ILE A 141 -3.88 -3.88 -7.56
C ILE A 141 -3.44 -3.66 -6.11
N ARG A 142 -2.25 -4.14 -5.72
CA ARG A 142 -1.71 -3.92 -4.37
C ARG A 142 -1.48 -2.44 -4.08
N TYR A 143 -0.87 -1.70 -5.01
CA TYR A 143 -0.67 -0.25 -4.87
C TYR A 143 -2.01 0.49 -4.74
N GLU A 144 -2.96 0.20 -5.63
CA GLU A 144 -4.26 0.87 -5.64
C GLU A 144 -5.11 0.50 -4.42
N LEU A 145 -5.01 -0.73 -3.92
CA LEU A 145 -5.64 -1.13 -2.68
C LEU A 145 -5.09 -0.39 -1.47
N ILE A 146 -3.82 -0.02 -1.44
CA ILE A 146 -3.27 0.82 -0.36
C ILE A 146 -3.76 2.26 -0.53
N LEU A 147 -3.71 2.81 -1.75
CA LEU A 147 -4.13 4.18 -2.06
C LEU A 147 -5.63 4.42 -1.80
N THR A 148 -6.48 3.41 -1.96
CA THR A 148 -7.94 3.53 -1.78
C THR A 148 -8.41 3.47 -0.32
N GLN A 149 -7.49 3.30 0.65
CA GLN A 149 -7.85 3.24 2.06
C GLN A 149 -8.12 4.62 2.65
N ASN A 150 -9.04 4.70 3.61
CA ASN A 150 -9.38 5.96 4.26
C ASN A 150 -8.21 6.56 5.04
N GLU A 151 -7.28 5.74 5.55
CA GLU A 151 -6.03 6.20 6.16
C GLU A 151 -5.14 6.99 5.18
N ILE A 152 -5.35 6.85 3.87
CA ILE A 152 -4.71 7.68 2.84
C ILE A 152 -5.68 8.78 2.41
N LEU A 153 -6.86 8.41 1.93
CA LEU A 153 -7.77 9.33 1.22
C LEU A 153 -8.25 10.50 2.07
N LEU A 154 -8.46 10.30 3.39
CA LEU A 154 -8.94 11.37 4.29
C LEU A 154 -7.82 12.33 4.72
N ASP A 155 -6.56 11.91 4.60
CA ASP A 155 -5.39 12.71 4.97
C ASP A 155 -4.87 13.57 3.81
N LEU A 156 -5.40 13.39 2.59
CA LEU A 156 -4.96 14.13 1.40
C LEU A 156 -5.28 15.61 1.50
N THR A 157 -4.30 16.44 1.15
CA THR A 157 -4.57 17.84 0.81
C THR A 157 -5.41 17.93 -0.47
N GLN A 158 -6.01 19.10 -0.71
CA GLN A 158 -6.81 19.30 -1.92
C GLN A 158 -5.98 19.11 -3.21
N SER A 159 -4.71 19.52 -3.23
CA SER A 159 -3.82 19.33 -4.39
C SER A 159 -3.49 17.87 -4.64
N GLU A 160 -3.16 17.12 -3.58
CA GLU A 160 -2.84 15.69 -3.66
C GLU A 160 -4.06 14.87 -4.10
N LYS A 161 -5.24 15.22 -3.60
CA LYS A 161 -6.51 14.62 -4.01
C LYS A 161 -6.77 14.84 -5.50
N ILE A 162 -6.59 16.08 -5.99
CA ILE A 162 -6.75 16.39 -7.43
C ILE A 162 -5.75 15.59 -8.26
N GLU A 163 -4.49 15.51 -7.83
CA GLU A 163 -3.42 14.76 -8.50
C GLU A 163 -3.77 13.26 -8.60
N LEU A 164 -4.10 12.63 -7.47
CA LEU A 164 -4.49 11.22 -7.42
C LEU A 164 -5.76 10.95 -8.25
N PHE A 165 -6.77 11.82 -8.14
CA PHE A 165 -8.04 11.64 -8.85
C PHE A 165 -7.84 11.74 -10.36
N GLN A 166 -7.06 12.71 -10.84
CA GLN A 166 -6.75 12.84 -12.26
C GLN A 166 -5.96 11.65 -12.78
N MET A 167 -4.93 11.21 -12.04
CA MET A 167 -4.17 10.02 -12.41
C MET A 167 -5.06 8.78 -12.47
N ALA A 168 -5.92 8.58 -11.48
CA ALA A 168 -6.84 7.44 -11.44
C ALA A 168 -7.84 7.46 -12.61
N ILE A 169 -8.32 8.63 -13.06
CA ILE A 169 -9.15 8.73 -14.27
C ILE A 169 -8.39 8.25 -15.50
N GLU A 170 -7.18 8.75 -15.72
CA GLU A 170 -6.41 8.41 -16.93
C GLU A 170 -6.03 6.93 -16.92
N ILE A 171 -5.57 6.40 -15.78
CA ILE A 171 -5.28 4.97 -15.63
C ILE A 171 -6.54 4.12 -15.84
N GLN A 172 -7.69 4.53 -15.31
CA GLN A 172 -8.94 3.80 -15.48
C GLN A 172 -9.35 3.72 -16.96
N LYS A 173 -9.13 4.80 -17.73
CA LYS A 173 -9.33 4.80 -19.19
C LYS A 173 -8.36 3.83 -19.87
N THR A 174 -7.05 3.92 -19.60
CA THR A 174 -6.04 3.00 -20.14
C THR A 174 -6.41 1.54 -19.85
N LYS A 175 -6.81 1.21 -18.63
CA LYS A 175 -7.20 -0.16 -18.26
C LYS A 175 -8.45 -0.64 -18.98
N THR A 176 -9.43 0.25 -19.17
CA THR A 176 -10.68 -0.06 -19.85
C THR A 176 -10.44 -0.25 -21.37
N ASP A 177 -9.56 0.55 -21.96
CA ASP A 177 -9.13 0.39 -23.36
C ASP A 177 -8.35 -0.92 -23.58
N ASN A 178 -7.71 -1.44 -22.53
CA ASN A 178 -6.95 -2.69 -22.51
C ASN A 178 -7.66 -3.79 -21.68
N MET A 179 -8.99 -3.84 -21.74
CA MET A 179 -9.81 -4.75 -20.90
C MET A 179 -9.49 -6.23 -21.13
N GLU A 180 -8.93 -6.62 -22.29
CA GLU A 180 -8.51 -7.99 -22.55
C GLU A 180 -7.39 -8.49 -21.60
N TYR A 181 -6.58 -7.57 -21.07
CA TYR A 181 -5.49 -7.91 -20.14
C TYR A 181 -5.86 -7.63 -18.68
N TYR A 182 -6.59 -6.53 -18.42
CA TYR A 182 -6.94 -6.14 -17.05
C TYR A 182 -8.19 -6.85 -16.53
N ASP A 183 -9.16 -7.15 -17.40
CA ASP A 183 -10.50 -7.63 -17.03
C ASP A 183 -11.19 -6.73 -15.97
N ILE A 184 -12.35 -7.14 -15.48
CA ILE A 184 -13.08 -6.47 -14.39
C ILE A 184 -12.23 -6.40 -13.12
N VAL A 185 -11.40 -7.42 -12.87
CA VAL A 185 -10.57 -7.52 -11.67
C VAL A 185 -9.50 -6.43 -11.62
N GLY A 186 -8.86 -6.11 -12.75
CA GLY A 186 -7.79 -5.13 -12.83
C GLY A 186 -8.27 -3.68 -12.81
N ILE A 187 -9.52 -3.44 -13.24
CA ILE A 187 -10.09 -2.09 -13.30
C ILE A 187 -10.78 -1.64 -12.00
N GLN A 188 -11.19 -2.59 -11.15
CA GLN A 188 -12.03 -2.27 -9.98
C GLN A 188 -11.31 -1.37 -8.94
N THR A 189 -9.99 -1.47 -8.83
CA THR A 189 -9.23 -0.78 -7.78
C THR A 189 -8.94 0.69 -8.10
N SER A 190 -8.60 1.02 -9.35
CA SER A 190 -8.54 2.42 -9.82
C SER A 190 -9.93 3.07 -9.81
N LEU A 191 -10.97 2.32 -10.17
CA LEU A 191 -12.35 2.79 -10.07
C LEU A 191 -12.77 3.06 -8.61
N ALA A 192 -12.27 2.27 -7.66
CA ALA A 192 -12.56 2.46 -6.24
C ALA A 192 -11.91 3.72 -5.66
N ILE A 193 -10.70 4.09 -6.12
CA ILE A 193 -10.08 5.38 -5.77
C ILE A 193 -11.01 6.53 -6.16
N LEU A 194 -11.54 6.52 -7.40
CA LEU A 194 -12.46 7.55 -7.89
C LEU A 194 -13.72 7.63 -7.05
N ALA A 195 -14.39 6.49 -6.86
CA ALA A 195 -15.64 6.44 -6.11
C ALA A 195 -15.46 6.88 -4.65
N ARG A 196 -14.41 6.43 -3.97
CA ARG A 196 -14.18 6.78 -2.56
C ARG A 196 -13.76 8.23 -2.36
N ILE A 197 -12.98 8.81 -3.27
CA ILE A 197 -12.68 10.25 -3.22
C ILE A 197 -13.97 11.07 -3.33
N MET A 198 -14.80 10.79 -4.34
CA MET A 198 -16.09 11.48 -4.52
C MET A 198 -17.03 11.27 -3.32
N TYR A 199 -17.03 10.06 -2.72
CA TYR A 199 -17.85 9.73 -1.56
C TYR A 199 -17.39 10.52 -0.32
N ASN A 200 -16.08 10.51 -0.04
CA ASN A 200 -15.50 11.23 1.10
C ASN A 200 -15.68 12.75 0.97
N ASP A 201 -15.74 13.27 -0.25
CA ASP A 201 -16.02 14.69 -0.54
C ASP A 201 -17.52 15.04 -0.51
N ASN A 202 -18.39 14.08 -0.20
CA ASN A 202 -19.84 14.25 -0.18
C ASN A 202 -20.40 14.76 -1.51
N PHE A 203 -19.83 14.31 -2.63
CA PHE A 203 -20.29 14.69 -3.96
C PHE A 203 -21.72 14.17 -4.20
N GLN A 204 -22.70 15.08 -4.16
CA GLN A 204 -24.12 14.71 -4.06
C GLN A 204 -24.60 13.70 -5.11
N PRO A 205 -24.25 13.80 -6.41
CA PRO A 205 -24.64 12.79 -7.38
C PRO A 205 -24.15 11.38 -7.05
N LEU A 206 -22.95 11.23 -6.49
CA LEU A 206 -22.47 9.92 -6.04
C LEU A 206 -23.15 9.48 -4.74
N ILE A 207 -23.41 10.40 -3.81
CA ILE A 207 -24.14 10.09 -2.57
C ILE A 207 -25.55 9.56 -2.91
N GLU A 208 -26.25 10.17 -3.86
CA GLU A 208 -27.55 9.70 -4.34
C GLU A 208 -27.47 8.29 -4.94
N GLU A 209 -26.44 8.00 -5.75
CA GLU A 209 -26.19 6.63 -6.25
C GLU A 209 -25.90 5.67 -5.09
N TYR A 210 -25.06 6.04 -4.13
CA TYR A 210 -24.78 5.20 -2.96
C TYR A 210 -26.08 4.89 -2.18
N GLU A 211 -26.91 5.87 -1.89
CA GLU A 211 -28.14 5.65 -1.12
C GLU A 211 -29.16 4.75 -1.86
N ASN A 212 -29.25 4.86 -3.18
CA ASN A 212 -30.32 4.25 -3.96
C ASN A 212 -29.90 3.02 -4.79
N ASN A 213 -28.60 2.78 -4.98
CA ASN A 213 -28.06 1.69 -5.79
C ASN A 213 -27.24 0.73 -4.93
N GLU A 214 -27.75 -0.49 -4.72
CA GLU A 214 -27.08 -1.50 -3.90
C GLU A 214 -25.70 -1.90 -4.45
N SER A 215 -25.57 -2.01 -5.77
CA SER A 215 -24.29 -2.31 -6.43
C SER A 215 -23.26 -1.21 -6.18
N MET A 216 -23.69 0.06 -6.17
CA MET A 216 -22.81 1.20 -5.83
C MET A 216 -22.31 1.12 -4.38
N ARG A 217 -23.19 0.85 -3.41
CA ARG A 217 -22.77 0.68 -2.01
C ARG A 217 -21.79 -0.46 -1.85
N ILE A 218 -22.13 -1.62 -2.41
CA ILE A 218 -21.27 -2.80 -2.31
C ILE A 218 -19.91 -2.52 -2.94
N PHE A 219 -19.87 -1.78 -4.04
CA PHE A 219 -18.61 -1.39 -4.64
C PHE A 219 -17.79 -0.45 -3.76
N ILE A 220 -18.37 0.63 -3.25
CA ILE A 220 -17.65 1.61 -2.40
C ILE A 220 -17.16 0.95 -1.11
N ASP A 221 -18.01 0.17 -0.45
CA ASP A 221 -17.70 -0.43 0.86
C ASP A 221 -16.74 -1.62 0.72
N TYR A 222 -16.92 -2.46 -0.30
CA TYR A 222 -16.25 -3.77 -0.38
C TYR A 222 -15.25 -3.92 -1.53
N ILE A 223 -15.21 -2.96 -2.47
CA ILE A 223 -14.43 -3.04 -3.72
C ILE A 223 -14.80 -4.33 -4.45
N LYS A 224 -16.07 -4.42 -4.81
CA LYS A 224 -16.64 -5.56 -5.54
C LYS A 224 -17.63 -5.07 -6.58
N ILE A 225 -17.37 -5.39 -7.83
CA ILE A 225 -18.29 -5.13 -8.93
C ILE A 225 -19.27 -6.30 -9.00
N LEU A 226 -20.55 -6.04 -8.69
CA LEU A 226 -21.66 -6.99 -8.89
C LEU A 226 -22.41 -6.74 -10.20
N ASP A 227 -22.38 -5.49 -10.65
CA ASP A 227 -23.04 -5.01 -11.85
C ASP A 227 -22.06 -4.12 -12.60
N SER A 228 -21.79 -4.43 -13.87
CA SER A 228 -20.85 -3.67 -14.70
C SER A 228 -21.32 -2.25 -15.00
N ASP A 229 -22.63 -1.96 -14.87
CA ASP A 229 -23.17 -0.63 -15.13
C ASP A 229 -22.55 0.44 -14.20
N ILE A 230 -22.14 0.04 -12.99
CA ILE A 230 -21.49 0.95 -12.04
C ILE A 230 -20.18 1.52 -12.59
N ILE A 231 -19.49 0.83 -13.51
CA ILE A 231 -18.27 1.33 -14.15
C ILE A 231 -18.59 2.61 -14.92
N ASN A 232 -19.63 2.57 -15.76
CA ASN A 232 -20.04 3.72 -16.56
C ASN A 232 -20.60 4.85 -15.68
N ILE A 233 -21.35 4.51 -14.63
CA ILE A 233 -21.88 5.50 -13.67
C ILE A 233 -20.73 6.25 -13.00
N ILE A 234 -19.77 5.54 -12.39
CA ILE A 234 -18.64 6.16 -11.68
C ILE A 234 -17.80 7.00 -12.65
N MET A 235 -17.54 6.51 -13.87
CA MET A 235 -16.76 7.27 -14.86
C MET A 235 -17.48 8.56 -15.28
N ASN A 236 -18.78 8.51 -15.54
CA ASN A 236 -19.56 9.71 -15.88
C ASN A 236 -19.59 10.72 -14.73
N LEU A 237 -19.75 10.23 -13.50
CA LEU A 237 -19.71 11.08 -12.30
C LEU A 237 -18.32 11.71 -12.10
N SER A 238 -17.26 10.95 -12.36
CA SER A 238 -15.87 11.43 -12.24
C SER A 238 -15.56 12.57 -13.20
N GLU A 239 -16.04 12.50 -14.45
CA GLU A 239 -15.88 13.57 -15.43
C GLU A 239 -16.65 14.85 -15.05
N ASN A 240 -17.74 14.73 -14.28
CA ASN A 240 -18.45 15.87 -13.72
C ASN A 240 -17.74 16.43 -12.48
N PHE A 241 -17.23 15.56 -11.61
CA PHE A 241 -16.48 15.94 -10.41
C PHE A 241 -15.21 16.72 -10.76
N LYS A 242 -14.50 16.36 -11.84
CA LYS A 242 -13.30 17.07 -12.34
C LYS A 242 -13.54 18.56 -12.66
N LYS A 243 -14.79 18.98 -12.86
CA LYS A 243 -15.16 20.37 -13.22
C LYS A 243 -15.41 21.26 -12.00
N LEU A 244 -15.37 20.70 -10.78
CA LEU A 244 -15.57 21.40 -9.51
C LEU A 244 -14.22 21.76 -8.88
#